data_AF-A0A167B270-F1
#
_entry.id   AF-A0A167B270-F1
#
_cell.length_a   1.000
_cell.length_b   1.000
_cell.length_c   1.000
_cell.angle_alpha   90.00
_cell.angle_beta   90.00
_cell.angle_gamma   90.00
#
_symmetry.space_group_name_H-M   'P 1'
#
loop_
_entity.id
_entity.type
_entity.pdbx_description
1 polymer ?
#
loop_
_entity_poly.entity_id
_entity_poly.type
_entity_poly.pdbx_seq_one_letter_code
_entity_poly.pdbx_strand_id
1 'polypeptide(L)'
;MTLSMRIKIIPWVALALSWLVLAPVQAQTIILQEGESWERGGVQVWCGPPPSSVRPIVITECQFWDDFDRTCLFERRIHRVGSQECVEECQHWDDFSSTCDFETRCEFHPDQGVFVHTRCEQFDDFFRTCERERARILQ
;
A
#
# COMPACT_ATOMS: atom_id res chain seq x y z
N MET A 1 29.13 87.63 12.38
CA MET A 1 28.81 86.81 13.56
C MET A 1 27.32 86.52 13.55
N THR A 2 27.00 85.22 13.49
CA THR A 2 25.75 84.52 13.89
C THR A 2 24.40 84.90 13.24
N LEU A 3 24.12 84.22 12.12
CA LEU A 3 22.87 83.50 11.77
C LEU A 3 22.49 82.50 12.91
N SER A 4 21.30 81.92 13.06
CA SER A 4 19.98 81.98 12.41
C SER A 4 19.06 80.97 13.13
N MET A 5 17.76 81.13 12.88
CA MET A 5 16.75 80.07 12.67
C MET A 5 16.27 79.17 13.81
N ARG A 6 14.99 79.40 14.13
CA ARG A 6 14.04 78.42 14.68
C ARG A 6 13.73 77.35 13.64
N ILE A 7 13.85 76.08 14.01
CA ILE A 7 13.51 74.92 13.17
C ILE A 7 12.12 74.40 13.58
N LYS A 8 11.20 74.33 12.61
CA LYS A 8 9.86 73.75 12.76
C LYS A 8 9.94 72.23 12.56
N ILE A 9 9.37 71.49 13.51
CA ILE A 9 9.23 70.03 13.48
C ILE A 9 7.97 69.71 12.67
N ILE A 10 8.11 68.98 11.57
CA ILE A 10 7.02 68.43 10.73
C ILE A 10 7.18 66.89 10.78
N PRO A 11 6.09 66.09 10.82
CA PRO A 11 6.11 64.73 11.35
C PRO A 11 6.51 63.69 10.29
N TRP A 12 7.65 63.03 10.49
CA TRP A 12 8.19 61.98 9.61
C TRP A 12 7.69 60.57 9.95
N VAL A 13 6.68 60.43 10.80
CA VAL A 13 6.25 59.12 11.32
C VAL A 13 5.22 58.43 10.41
N ALA A 14 4.53 59.16 9.54
CA ALA A 14 3.48 58.60 8.68
C ALA A 14 4.01 57.91 7.39
N LEU A 15 5.29 58.08 7.04
CA LEU A 15 5.86 57.50 5.80
C LEU A 15 6.55 56.15 6.01
N ALA A 16 6.72 55.71 7.26
CA ALA A 16 7.43 54.46 7.58
C ALA A 16 6.53 53.21 7.61
N LEU A 17 5.20 53.35 7.59
CA LEU A 17 4.28 52.20 7.64
C LEU A 17 3.85 51.65 6.27
N SER A 18 4.25 52.28 5.16
CA SER A 18 3.83 51.85 3.81
C SER A 18 4.72 50.75 3.19
N TRP A 19 5.69 50.23 3.94
CA TRP A 19 6.64 49.21 3.50
C TRP A 19 6.49 47.90 4.30
N LEU A 20 5.26 47.54 4.69
CA LEU A 20 4.94 46.13 4.95
C LEU A 20 4.80 45.45 3.59
N VAL A 21 5.98 45.08 3.06
CA VAL A 21 6.15 44.31 1.84
C VAL A 21 5.28 43.07 1.96
N LEU A 22 4.24 43.01 1.12
CA LEU A 22 3.55 41.76 0.79
C LEU A 22 4.62 40.82 0.24
N ALA A 23 5.13 39.93 1.10
CA ALA A 23 6.00 38.86 0.67
C ALA A 23 5.23 38.06 -0.38
N PRO A 24 5.74 37.90 -1.60
CA PRO A 24 5.06 37.08 -2.59
C PRO A 24 4.97 35.67 -2.01
N VAL A 25 3.75 35.17 -1.84
CA VAL A 25 3.50 33.74 -1.62
C VAL A 25 4.03 33.04 -2.86
N GLN A 26 5.29 32.60 -2.81
CA GLN A 26 5.86 31.80 -3.87
C GLN A 26 5.17 30.45 -3.82
N ALA A 27 4.27 30.20 -4.78
CA ALA A 27 3.76 28.88 -5.03
C ALA A 27 4.95 27.99 -5.41
N GLN A 28 5.34 27.12 -4.49
CA GLN A 28 6.45 26.19 -4.70
C GLN A 28 5.93 25.01 -5.52
N THR A 29 6.34 24.93 -6.78
CA THR A 29 6.02 23.77 -7.63
C THR A 29 6.89 22.60 -7.20
N ILE A 30 6.24 21.50 -6.83
CA ILE A 30 6.89 20.24 -6.50
C ILE A 30 6.52 19.26 -7.61
N ILE A 31 7.54 18.70 -8.26
CA ILE A 31 7.37 17.65 -9.26
C ILE A 31 7.77 16.36 -8.57
N LEU A 32 6.83 15.44 -8.45
CA LEU A 32 7.06 14.12 -7.90
C LEU A 32 7.23 13.13 -9.04
N GLN A 33 8.23 12.26 -8.93
CA GLN A 33 8.36 11.05 -9.75
C GLN A 33 7.47 9.93 -9.18
N GLU A 34 7.14 8.94 -10.00
CA GLU A 34 6.40 7.76 -9.56
C GLU A 34 7.12 7.07 -8.38
N GLY A 35 6.40 6.87 -7.27
CA GLY A 35 6.94 6.34 -6.01
C GLY A 35 7.42 7.40 -5.01
N GLU A 36 7.55 8.67 -5.40
CA GLU A 36 7.93 9.75 -4.47
C GLU A 36 6.74 10.25 -3.64
N SER A 37 7.03 10.67 -2.40
CA SER A 37 6.06 11.31 -1.52
C SER A 37 6.60 12.60 -0.92
N TRP A 38 5.69 13.51 -0.60
CA TRP A 38 5.98 14.81 -0.04
C TRP A 38 4.99 15.12 1.08
N GLU A 39 5.49 15.73 2.16
CA GLU A 39 4.67 16.12 3.31
C GLU A 39 4.94 17.57 3.71
N ARG A 40 3.88 18.34 3.94
CA ARG A 40 3.96 19.64 4.61
C ARG A 40 2.65 19.96 5.31
N GLY A 41 2.74 20.38 6.57
CA GLY A 41 1.58 20.85 7.33
C GLY A 41 0.50 19.78 7.54
N GLY A 42 0.90 18.51 7.70
CA GLY A 42 -0.02 17.39 7.89
C GLY A 42 -0.71 16.91 6.60
N VAL A 43 -0.34 17.45 5.44
CA VAL A 43 -0.80 16.96 4.14
C VAL A 43 0.33 16.16 3.50
N GLN A 44 0.06 14.90 3.21
CA GLN A 44 0.95 14.02 2.45
C GLN A 44 0.40 13.84 1.03
N VAL A 45 1.28 14.00 0.04
CA VAL A 45 1.00 13.81 -1.38
C VAL A 45 1.98 12.78 -1.92
N TRP A 46 1.52 11.82 -2.70
CA TRP A 46 2.36 10.82 -3.36
C TRP A 46 2.03 10.78 -4.85
N CYS A 47 3.03 10.44 -5.66
CA CYS A 47 2.82 10.19 -7.09
C CYS A 47 2.82 8.69 -7.32
N GLY A 48 1.65 8.16 -7.68
CA GLY A 48 1.42 6.74 -7.88
C GLY A 48 0.11 6.28 -7.25
N PRO A 49 -0.25 5.01 -7.41
CA PRO A 49 -1.34 4.42 -6.65
C PRO A 49 -1.05 4.63 -5.14
N PRO A 50 -2.00 5.08 -4.30
CA PRO A 50 -1.80 5.04 -2.85
C PRO A 50 -1.22 3.69 -2.40
N PRO A 51 -0.41 3.62 -1.32
CA PRO A 51 0.07 2.34 -0.80
C PRO A 51 -1.07 1.33 -0.66
N SER A 52 -2.24 1.80 -0.18
CA SER A 52 -3.49 1.05 -0.06
C SER A 52 -4.16 0.62 -1.38
N SER A 53 -3.57 0.90 -2.53
CA SER A 53 -4.13 0.56 -3.85
C SER A 53 -3.24 -0.37 -4.68
N VAL A 54 -2.07 -0.75 -4.16
CA VAL A 54 -1.33 -1.89 -4.69
C VAL A 54 -2.19 -3.12 -4.46
N ARG A 55 -2.62 -3.76 -5.56
CA ARG A 55 -3.38 -5.00 -5.53
C ARG A 55 -2.55 -6.09 -6.20
N PRO A 56 -2.54 -7.31 -5.64
CA PRO A 56 -1.92 -8.45 -6.31
C PRO A 56 -2.55 -8.69 -7.68
N ILE A 57 -1.69 -9.03 -8.64
CA ILE A 57 -2.12 -9.70 -9.85
C ILE A 57 -2.42 -11.15 -9.47
N VAL A 58 -3.61 -11.63 -9.81
CA VAL A 58 -4.03 -13.01 -9.52
C VAL A 58 -4.01 -13.82 -10.81
N ILE A 59 -3.26 -14.91 -10.81
CA ILE A 59 -3.19 -15.88 -11.90
C ILE A 59 -3.85 -17.17 -11.41
N THR A 60 -4.80 -17.70 -12.16
CA THR A 60 -5.49 -18.95 -11.82
C THR A 60 -4.98 -20.07 -12.71
N GLU A 61 -4.62 -21.20 -12.09
CA GLU A 61 -4.17 -22.41 -12.76
C GLU A 61 -4.88 -23.62 -12.17
N CYS A 62 -5.11 -24.66 -12.98
CA CYS A 62 -5.69 -25.87 -12.44
C CYS A 62 -4.64 -26.73 -11.71
N GLN A 63 -4.93 -27.12 -10.47
CA GLN A 63 -4.06 -27.97 -9.65
C GLN A 63 -4.44 -29.46 -9.77
N PHE A 64 -5.75 -29.74 -9.77
CA PHE A 64 -6.28 -31.10 -9.87
C PHE A 64 -7.24 -31.20 -11.05
N TRP A 65 -6.92 -32.10 -11.98
CA TRP A 65 -7.70 -32.36 -13.19
C TRP A 65 -8.46 -33.67 -13.09
N ASP A 66 -9.66 -33.66 -13.65
CA ASP A 66 -10.25 -34.87 -14.20
C ASP A 66 -9.76 -35.02 -15.63
N ASP A 67 -8.84 -35.97 -15.87
CA ASP A 67 -8.27 -36.20 -17.21
C ASP A 67 -9.29 -36.79 -18.19
N PHE A 68 -10.30 -37.51 -17.69
CA PHE A 68 -11.32 -38.14 -18.51
C PHE A 68 -12.31 -37.10 -19.03
N ASP A 69 -12.87 -36.31 -18.12
CA ASP A 69 -13.83 -35.26 -18.45
C ASP A 69 -13.16 -33.94 -18.89
N ARG A 70 -11.83 -33.84 -18.74
CA ARG A 70 -11.02 -32.64 -19.01
C ARG A 70 -11.53 -31.42 -18.24
N THR A 71 -11.98 -31.64 -17.02
CA THR A 71 -12.50 -30.60 -16.14
C THR A 71 -11.51 -30.31 -15.03
N CYS A 72 -11.40 -29.04 -14.66
CA CYS A 72 -10.62 -28.68 -13.49
C CYS A 72 -11.44 -28.93 -12.24
N LEU A 73 -10.92 -29.74 -11.32
CA LEU A 73 -11.56 -30.07 -10.05
C LEU A 73 -11.17 -29.09 -8.95
N PHE A 74 -9.98 -28.50 -9.04
CA PHE A 74 -9.54 -27.47 -8.11
C PHE A 74 -8.55 -26.50 -8.78
N GLU A 75 -8.82 -25.22 -8.63
CA GLU A 75 -7.99 -24.12 -9.13
C GLU A 75 -7.05 -23.60 -8.04
N ARG A 76 -5.74 -23.56 -8.31
CA ARG A 76 -4.80 -22.77 -7.49
C ARG A 76 -4.74 -21.34 -7.98
N ARG A 77 -4.55 -20.40 -7.05
CA ARG A 77 -4.40 -18.96 -7.35
C ARG A 77 -3.03 -18.47 -6.92
N ILE A 78 -2.31 -17.85 -7.85
CA ILE A 78 -0.99 -17.27 -7.64
C ILE A 78 -1.15 -15.75 -7.58
N HIS A 79 -0.91 -15.18 -6.40
CA HIS A 79 -0.96 -13.75 -6.13
C HIS A 79 0.45 -13.16 -6.26
N ARG A 80 0.62 -12.13 -7.08
CA ARG A 80 1.92 -11.47 -7.32
C ARG A 80 1.87 -9.97 -7.08
N VAL A 81 2.85 -9.47 -6.33
CA VAL A 81 3.13 -8.04 -6.16
C VAL A 81 4.64 -7.84 -6.28
N GLY A 82 5.10 -7.16 -7.34
CA GLY A 82 6.53 -7.01 -7.61
C GLY A 82 7.22 -8.37 -7.78
N SER A 83 8.20 -8.66 -6.92
CA SER A 83 8.91 -9.96 -6.87
C SER A 83 8.32 -10.95 -5.86
N GLN A 84 7.34 -10.53 -5.05
CA GLN A 84 6.70 -11.41 -4.07
C GLN A 84 5.59 -12.23 -4.72
N GLU A 85 5.50 -13.48 -4.30
CA GLU A 85 4.47 -14.42 -4.72
C GLU A 85 3.85 -15.10 -3.49
N CYS A 86 2.53 -15.24 -3.49
CA CYS A 86 1.80 -16.06 -2.54
C CYS A 86 0.85 -16.98 -3.31
N VAL A 87 0.82 -18.26 -2.97
CA VAL A 87 0.02 -19.26 -3.69
C VAL A 87 -1.07 -19.80 -2.78
N GLU A 88 -2.32 -19.67 -3.21
CA GLU A 88 -3.47 -20.38 -2.65
C GLU A 88 -3.64 -21.68 -3.41
N GLU A 89 -3.32 -22.79 -2.76
CA GLU A 89 -3.45 -24.14 -3.29
C GLU A 89 -4.16 -25.07 -2.31
N CYS A 90 -4.67 -26.18 -2.82
CA CYS A 90 -5.17 -27.25 -2.00
C CYS A 90 -3.99 -28.00 -1.36
N GLN A 91 -3.96 -28.02 -0.04
CA GLN A 91 -2.93 -28.69 0.75
C GLN A 91 -3.30 -30.13 1.09
N HIS A 92 -4.59 -30.39 1.31
CA HIS A 92 -5.13 -31.71 1.65
C HIS A 92 -6.25 -32.06 0.67
N TRP A 93 -5.93 -32.93 -0.28
CA TRP A 93 -6.84 -33.38 -1.33
C TRP A 93 -7.37 -34.78 -1.00
N ASP A 94 -8.67 -34.99 -1.13
CA ASP A 94 -9.31 -36.30 -1.02
C ASP A 94 -9.57 -36.84 -2.44
N ASP A 95 -8.76 -37.82 -2.85
CA ASP A 95 -8.86 -38.48 -4.16
C ASP A 95 -10.18 -39.26 -4.35
N PHE A 96 -10.81 -39.73 -3.26
CA PHE A 96 -12.04 -40.51 -3.38
C PHE A 96 -13.25 -39.62 -3.64
N SER A 97 -13.34 -38.49 -2.93
CA SER A 97 -14.42 -37.53 -3.12
C SER A 97 -14.10 -36.44 -4.16
N SER A 98 -12.85 -36.38 -4.63
CA SER A 98 -12.34 -35.33 -5.51
C SER A 98 -12.60 -33.92 -4.95
N THR A 99 -12.32 -33.75 -3.66
CA THR A 99 -12.52 -32.46 -2.97
C THR A 99 -11.27 -32.02 -2.23
N CYS A 100 -11.08 -30.70 -2.15
CA CYS A 100 -10.08 -30.14 -1.27
C CYS A 100 -10.62 -30.00 0.15
N ASP A 101 -9.99 -30.65 1.12
CA ASP A 101 -10.34 -30.55 2.53
C ASP A 101 -9.65 -29.37 3.23
N PHE A 102 -8.54 -28.87 2.69
CA PHE A 102 -7.93 -27.63 3.16
C PHE A 102 -7.23 -26.86 2.04
N GLU A 103 -7.74 -25.67 1.75
CA GLU A 103 -7.13 -24.68 0.85
C GLU A 103 -6.33 -23.65 1.65
N THR A 104 -5.06 -23.45 1.28
CA THR A 104 -4.23 -22.38 1.84
C THR A 104 -4.73 -21.00 1.40
N ARG A 105 -4.49 -19.96 2.21
CA ARG A 105 -4.99 -18.60 1.95
C ARG A 105 -3.87 -17.58 1.86
N CYS A 106 -4.05 -16.60 0.98
CA CYS A 106 -3.14 -15.49 0.80
C CYS A 106 -3.85 -14.17 1.10
N GLU A 107 -3.38 -13.45 2.11
CA GLU A 107 -3.84 -12.09 2.42
C GLU A 107 -2.72 -11.10 2.13
N PHE A 108 -2.97 -10.11 1.27
CA PHE A 108 -2.00 -9.05 1.00
C PHE A 108 -2.25 -7.86 1.91
N HIS A 109 -1.22 -7.43 2.64
CA HIS A 109 -1.24 -6.25 3.49
C HIS A 109 -0.51 -5.10 2.78
N PRO A 110 -1.24 -4.18 2.10
CA PRO A 110 -0.64 -3.15 1.24
C PRO A 110 0.13 -2.07 2.00
N ASP A 111 -0.18 -1.87 3.28
CA ASP A 111 0.52 -0.97 4.20
C ASP A 111 1.94 -1.44 4.51
N GLN A 112 2.14 -2.76 4.54
CA GLN A 112 3.43 -3.39 4.84
C GLN A 112 4.12 -3.95 3.59
N GLY A 113 3.39 -4.08 2.47
CA GLY A 113 3.91 -4.67 1.24
C GLY A 113 4.29 -6.14 1.42
N VAL A 114 3.48 -6.90 2.18
CA VAL A 114 3.74 -8.31 2.50
C VAL A 114 2.50 -9.16 2.24
N PHE A 115 2.73 -10.44 1.97
CA PHE A 115 1.67 -11.45 2.03
C PHE A 115 1.68 -12.17 3.37
N VAL A 116 0.50 -12.50 3.87
CA VAL A 116 0.31 -13.48 4.94
C VAL A 116 -0.26 -14.75 4.31
N HIS A 117 0.53 -15.81 4.36
CA HIS A 117 0.14 -17.14 3.88
C HIS A 117 -0.30 -18.01 5.04
N THR A 118 -1.55 -18.46 4.99
CA THR A 118 -2.14 -19.35 6.00
C THR A 118 -2.21 -20.76 5.46
N ARG A 119 -1.65 -21.70 6.23
CA ARG A 119 -1.59 -23.13 5.89
C ARG A 119 -1.97 -24.00 7.09
N CYS A 120 -2.37 -25.23 6.83
CA CYS A 120 -2.54 -26.22 7.88
C CYS A 120 -1.18 -26.77 8.35
N GLU A 121 -0.96 -26.81 9.66
CA GLU A 121 0.21 -27.48 10.26
C GLU A 121 -0.13 -28.82 10.93
N GLN A 122 -1.38 -29.00 11.32
CA GLN A 122 -1.85 -30.25 11.89
C GLN A 122 -3.24 -30.53 11.34
N PHE A 123 -3.31 -31.52 10.46
CA PHE A 123 -4.53 -31.97 9.82
C PHE A 123 -4.93 -33.31 10.42
N ASP A 124 -6.21 -33.44 10.77
CA ASP A 124 -6.80 -34.71 11.19
C ASP A 124 -7.40 -35.40 9.95
N ASP A 125 -6.77 -36.49 9.51
CA ASP A 125 -7.19 -37.24 8.32
C ASP A 125 -8.53 -37.98 8.54
N PHE A 126 -8.90 -38.31 9.78
CA PHE A 126 -10.14 -39.02 10.07
C PHE A 126 -11.35 -38.07 10.00
N PHE A 127 -11.24 -36.89 10.60
CA PHE A 127 -12.27 -35.86 10.55
C PHE A 127 -12.12 -34.92 9.34
N ARG A 128 -11.07 -35.09 8.53
CA ARG A 128 -10.72 -34.27 7.37
C ARG A 128 -10.74 -32.78 7.68
N THR A 129 -10.17 -32.41 8.81
CA THR A 129 -10.24 -31.03 9.33
C THR A 129 -8.86 -30.57 9.73
N CYS A 130 -8.54 -29.31 9.43
CA CYS A 130 -7.34 -28.70 9.99
C CYS A 130 -7.56 -28.32 11.45
N GLU A 131 -6.83 -28.96 12.35
CA GLU A 131 -6.90 -28.67 13.78
C GLU A 131 -6.06 -27.45 14.18
N ARG A 132 -4.98 -27.21 13.42
CA ARG A 132 -4.08 -26.07 13.67
C ARG A 132 -3.58 -25.45 12.39
N GLU A 133 -4.02 -24.23 12.16
CA GLU A 133 -3.50 -23.36 11.10
C GLU A 133 -2.30 -22.56 11.58
N ARG A 134 -1.44 -22.17 10.64
CA ARG A 134 -0.36 -21.21 10.86
C ARG A 134 -0.30 -20.19 9.74
N ALA A 135 -0.30 -18.93 10.14
CA ALA A 135 0.01 -17.79 9.29
C ALA A 135 1.52 -17.53 9.25
N ARG A 136 2.06 -17.22 8.07
CA ARG A 136 3.45 -16.82 7.85
C ARG A 136 3.50 -15.58 6.97
N ILE A 137 4.33 -14.62 7.36
CA ILE A 137 4.59 -13.44 6.53
C ILE A 137 5.60 -13.84 5.44
N LEU A 138 5.30 -13.51 4.20
CA LEU A 138 6.17 -13.64 3.03
C LEU A 138 6.63 -12.23 2.62
N GLN A 139 7.93 -12.06 2.43
CA GLN A 139 8.59 -10.78 2.10
C GLN A 139 9.46 -10.91 0.85
#